data_AF-A0A7S0LHM9-F1
#
_entry.id   AF-A0A7S0LHM9-F1
#
_cell.length_a   1.000
_cell.length_b   1.000
_cell.length_c   1.000
_cell.angle_alpha   90.00
_cell.angle_beta   90.00
_cell.angle_gamma   90.00
#
_symmetry.space_group_name_H-M   'P 1'
#
loop_
_entity.id
_entity.type
_entity.pdbx_description
1 polymer ?
#
loop_
_entity_poly.entity_id
_entity_poly.type
_entity_poly.pdbx_seq_one_letter_code
_entity_poly.pdbx_strand_id
1 'polypeptide(L)'
;MDCRRTRRRCDEGSSTPRTDEDTTNRSSSSQPSDELTLRVDIESLFNDDALSDVTLLLDVGGQRRSYKCHKVILASMSSYFRSLFTGGMQESEQSVVTIAPPAVDPD
;
A
#
# COMPACT_ATOMS: atom_id res chain seq x y z
N MET A 1 -37.22 -31.15 -21.59
CA MET A 1 -35.95 -31.15 -20.84
C MET A 1 -36.21 -30.50 -19.50
N ASP A 2 -36.23 -31.35 -18.50
CA ASP A 2 -36.41 -31.11 -17.07
C ASP A 2 -35.15 -30.41 -16.49
N CYS A 3 -35.07 -29.95 -15.25
CA CYS A 3 -35.98 -30.09 -14.12
C CYS A 3 -35.91 -28.85 -13.18
N ARG A 4 -36.74 -28.82 -12.14
CA ARG A 4 -36.94 -27.66 -11.26
C ARG A 4 -36.01 -27.67 -10.03
N ARG A 5 -35.65 -26.47 -9.55
CA ARG A 5 -35.69 -26.03 -8.12
C ARG A 5 -35.17 -27.00 -7.04
N THR A 6 -34.12 -26.59 -6.31
CA THR A 6 -34.14 -26.41 -4.83
C THR A 6 -32.95 -25.62 -4.27
N ARG A 7 -33.21 -24.85 -3.20
CA ARG A 7 -32.19 -24.24 -2.31
C ARG A 7 -31.78 -25.22 -1.20
N ARG A 8 -30.60 -25.02 -0.59
CA ARG A 8 -30.07 -25.45 0.75
C ARG A 8 -28.64 -25.98 0.59
N ARG A 9 -27.72 -25.92 1.57
CA ARG A 9 -27.48 -25.08 2.79
C ARG A 9 -26.01 -25.36 3.20
N CYS A 10 -25.36 -24.48 3.93
CA CYS A 10 -23.94 -24.63 4.29
C CYS A 10 -23.66 -25.71 5.36
N ASP A 11 -22.37 -26.05 5.44
CA ASP A 11 -21.60 -26.59 6.59
C ASP A 11 -21.58 -28.11 6.86
N GLU A 12 -20.36 -28.67 6.84
CA GLU A 12 -19.86 -29.66 7.81
C GLU A 12 -18.31 -29.75 7.73
N GLY A 13 -17.63 -29.55 8.85
CA GLY A 13 -16.20 -29.20 8.90
C GLY A 13 -15.14 -30.30 9.10
N SER A 14 -13.92 -29.80 9.33
CA SER A 14 -12.80 -30.41 10.10
C SER A 14 -11.93 -31.52 9.46
N SER A 15 -10.66 -31.19 9.15
CA SER A 15 -9.47 -31.68 9.88
C SER A 15 -8.13 -31.17 9.27
N THR A 16 -7.07 -31.14 10.08
CA THR A 16 -5.67 -30.68 9.78
C THR A 16 -4.68 -31.82 10.15
N PRO A 17 -3.32 -31.70 10.16
CA PRO A 17 -2.30 -30.83 9.49
C PRO A 17 -1.06 -31.63 8.91
N ARG A 18 0.07 -30.93 8.59
CA ARG A 18 1.52 -31.37 8.50
C ARG A 18 2.07 -31.76 7.10
N THR A 19 3.00 -30.97 6.51
CA THR A 19 4.50 -31.11 6.39
C THR A 19 4.98 -32.31 5.52
N ASP A 20 6.04 -32.29 4.68
CA ASP A 20 7.35 -31.58 4.67
C ASP A 20 7.89 -31.20 3.24
N GLU A 21 9.08 -30.58 3.18
CA GLU A 21 9.86 -30.15 1.98
C GLU A 21 10.86 -31.25 1.51
N ASP A 22 11.63 -31.21 0.40
CA ASP A 22 11.90 -30.28 -0.73
C ASP A 22 12.22 -31.13 -2.00
N THR A 23 12.22 -30.54 -3.22
CA THR A 23 13.26 -30.81 -4.23
C THR A 23 13.36 -29.66 -5.26
N THR A 24 14.28 -28.75 -4.99
CA THR A 24 15.25 -28.11 -5.91
C THR A 24 15.10 -28.23 -7.45
N ASN A 25 15.44 -27.08 -8.08
CA ASN A 25 16.04 -26.90 -9.42
C ASN A 25 15.13 -26.85 -10.65
N ARG A 26 14.92 -25.61 -11.13
CA ARG A 26 15.20 -25.33 -12.55
C ARG A 26 15.80 -23.94 -12.76
N SER A 27 17.13 -23.85 -12.65
CA SER A 27 17.88 -22.70 -13.17
C SER A 27 17.55 -22.45 -14.65
N SER A 28 17.30 -21.20 -15.02
CA SER A 28 17.27 -20.74 -16.42
C SER A 28 17.79 -19.31 -16.45
N SER A 29 19.07 -19.21 -16.80
CA SER A 29 19.84 -17.96 -16.88
C SER A 29 19.39 -17.06 -18.02
N SER A 30 19.24 -15.75 -17.77
CA SER A 30 19.69 -14.69 -18.68
C SER A 30 19.46 -13.28 -18.13
N GLN A 31 20.53 -12.46 -18.15
CA GLN A 31 20.56 -10.98 -18.20
C GLN A 31 20.43 -10.16 -16.90
N PRO A 32 21.53 -9.49 -16.47
CA PRO A 32 21.50 -8.13 -15.95
C PRO A 32 21.75 -7.17 -17.12
N SER A 33 20.71 -6.82 -17.88
CA SER A 33 20.88 -6.00 -19.10
C SER A 33 19.91 -4.83 -19.24
N ASP A 34 18.86 -4.78 -18.41
CA ASP A 34 17.99 -3.61 -18.23
C ASP A 34 17.62 -3.47 -16.74
N GLU A 35 18.60 -3.62 -15.83
CA GLU A 35 18.41 -3.08 -14.48
C GLU A 35 18.47 -1.56 -14.58
N LEU A 36 17.31 -0.95 -14.85
CA LEU A 36 17.07 0.48 -14.80
C LEU A 36 17.16 0.93 -13.34
N THR A 37 18.37 0.94 -12.79
CA THR A 37 18.65 1.44 -11.46
C THR A 37 18.37 2.94 -11.48
N LEU A 38 17.18 3.32 -11.00
CA LEU A 38 16.84 4.71 -10.68
C LEU A 38 17.81 5.21 -9.60
N ARG A 39 18.97 5.71 -10.04
CA ARG A 39 19.95 6.44 -9.23
C ARG A 39 19.45 7.86 -8.93
N VAL A 40 18.23 7.93 -8.43
CA VAL A 40 17.64 9.15 -7.87
C VAL A 40 18.07 9.20 -6.42
N ASP A 41 18.63 10.33 -6.01
CA ASP A 41 18.80 10.64 -4.59
C ASP A 41 17.43 10.96 -4.01
N ILE A 42 16.76 9.94 -3.46
CA ILE A 42 15.41 10.05 -2.89
C ILE A 42 15.40 11.01 -1.68
N GLU A 43 16.53 11.18 -0.98
CA GLU A 43 16.64 12.13 0.14
C GLU A 43 16.55 13.57 -0.37
N SER A 44 17.14 13.86 -1.55
CA SER A 44 17.05 15.19 -2.19
C SER A 44 15.63 15.60 -2.60
N LEU A 45 14.70 14.64 -2.74
CA LEU A 45 13.28 14.90 -3.03
C LEU A 45 12.45 15.20 -1.78
N PHE A 46 13.00 15.00 -0.58
CA PHE A 46 12.25 15.22 0.66
C PHE A 46 11.95 16.71 0.87
N ASN A 47 10.66 17.05 0.95
CA ASN A 47 10.18 18.41 1.12
C ASN A 47 10.58 19.37 -0.04
N ASP A 48 10.90 18.82 -1.21
CA ASP A 48 11.07 19.59 -2.43
C ASP A 48 9.72 19.83 -3.13
N ASP A 49 9.55 21.02 -3.73
CA ASP A 49 8.31 21.41 -4.42
C ASP A 49 8.21 20.79 -5.82
N ALA A 50 9.34 20.54 -6.48
CA ALA A 50 9.39 20.05 -7.84
C ALA A 50 8.81 18.64 -7.94
N LEU A 51 7.88 18.47 -8.89
CA LEU A 51 7.12 17.24 -9.11
C LEU A 51 6.28 16.78 -7.89
N SER A 52 6.17 17.59 -6.82
CA SER A 52 5.33 17.27 -5.67
C SER A 52 3.84 17.31 -6.08
N ASP A 53 3.14 16.23 -5.78
CA ASP A 53 1.73 16.00 -6.14
C ASP A 53 0.84 15.79 -4.89
N VAL A 54 1.44 15.78 -3.70
CA VAL A 54 0.76 15.75 -2.40
C VAL A 54 1.49 16.55 -1.32
N THR A 55 0.72 17.23 -0.47
CA THR A 55 1.21 17.89 0.75
C THR A 55 0.76 17.10 1.97
N LEU A 56 1.71 16.61 2.77
CA LEU A 56 1.43 15.96 4.05
C LEU A 56 1.34 17.00 5.17
N LEU A 57 0.16 17.10 5.80
CA LEU A 57 -0.06 17.89 7.01
C LEU A 57 0.01 16.97 8.23
N LEU A 58 1.11 17.06 8.97
CA LEU A 58 1.28 16.37 10.24
C LEU A 58 0.84 17.30 11.38
N ASP A 59 -0.13 16.88 12.17
CA ASP A 59 -0.44 17.49 13.47
C ASP A 59 0.09 16.57 14.56
N VAL A 60 1.10 17.01 15.31
CA VAL A 60 1.70 16.21 16.39
C VAL A 60 1.94 17.11 17.59
N GLY A 61 1.28 16.80 18.71
CA GLY A 61 1.41 17.57 19.95
C GLY A 61 0.98 19.03 19.83
N GLY A 62 0.00 19.33 18.97
CA GLY A 62 -0.45 20.70 18.68
C GLY A 62 0.48 21.50 17.78
N GLN A 63 1.54 20.90 17.23
CA GLN A 63 2.33 21.50 16.16
C GLN A 63 1.88 20.95 14.80
N ARG A 64 1.31 21.83 13.99
CA ARG A 64 0.99 21.54 12.58
C ARG A 64 2.18 21.84 11.69
N ARG A 65 2.64 20.86 10.92
CA ARG A 65 3.73 20.99 9.92
C ARG A 65 3.27 20.47 8.56
N SER A 66 3.74 21.10 7.51
CA SER A 66 3.44 20.76 6.12
C SER A 66 4.71 20.28 5.41
N TYR A 67 4.62 19.17 4.69
CA TYR A 67 5.71 18.61 3.90
C TYR A 67 5.29 18.42 2.44
N LYS A 68 6.10 18.88 1.49
CA LYS A 68 5.93 18.55 0.06
C LYS A 68 6.45 17.14 -0.20
N CYS A 69 5.65 16.32 -0.88
CA CYS A 69 5.92 14.90 -1.06
C CYS A 69 5.39 14.40 -2.41
N HIS A 70 5.81 13.19 -2.77
CA HIS A 70 5.47 12.53 -4.03
C HIS A 70 4.65 11.27 -3.73
N LYS A 71 3.42 11.17 -4.27
CA LYS A 71 2.47 10.06 -4.04
C LYS A 71 3.11 8.71 -4.36
N VAL A 72 3.93 8.64 -5.41
CA VAL A 72 4.65 7.42 -5.83
C VAL A 72 5.64 6.91 -4.77
N ILE A 73 6.37 7.80 -4.08
CA ILE A 73 7.33 7.45 -3.03
C ILE A 73 6.58 7.00 -1.77
N LEU A 74 5.52 7.72 -1.40
CA LEU A 74 4.68 7.36 -0.26
C LEU A 74 3.97 6.01 -0.48
N ALA A 75 3.47 5.75 -1.70
CA ALA A 75 2.81 4.51 -2.08
C ALA A 75 3.79 3.33 -2.26
N SER A 76 5.05 3.56 -2.61
CA SER A 76 6.06 2.49 -2.64
C SER A 76 6.40 2.02 -1.22
N MET A 77 6.54 2.97 -0.28
CA MET A 77 6.94 2.71 1.11
C MET A 77 5.80 2.32 2.05
N SER A 78 4.53 2.58 1.70
CA SER A 78 3.37 2.29 2.56
C SER A 78 2.15 1.79 1.77
N SER A 79 1.60 0.66 2.21
CA SER A 79 0.33 0.12 1.69
C SER A 79 -0.88 1.00 2.03
N TYR A 80 -0.83 1.78 3.12
CA TYR A 80 -1.85 2.76 3.46
C TYR A 80 -1.91 3.86 2.40
N PHE A 81 -0.78 4.53 2.12
CA PHE A 81 -0.72 5.57 1.08
C PHE A 81 -1.01 5.03 -0.31
N ARG A 82 -0.58 3.80 -0.63
CA ARG A 82 -0.96 3.14 -1.87
C ARG A 82 -2.48 3.02 -2.00
N SER A 83 -3.14 2.47 -0.98
CA SER A 83 -4.60 2.31 -0.98
C SER A 83 -5.33 3.66 -1.00
N LEU A 84 -4.81 4.67 -0.30
CA LEU A 84 -5.34 6.03 -0.31
C LEU A 84 -5.29 6.66 -1.70
N PHE A 85 -4.17 6.53 -2.42
CA PHE A 85 -3.98 7.15 -3.74
C PHE A 85 -4.51 6.33 -4.92
N THR A 86 -4.76 5.02 -4.75
CA THR A 86 -5.35 4.16 -5.80
C THR A 86 -6.78 3.72 -5.51
N GLY A 87 -7.39 4.19 -4.42
CA GLY A 87 -8.71 3.72 -3.95
C GLY A 87 -9.92 4.17 -4.76
N GLY A 88 -9.76 5.10 -5.71
CA GLY A 88 -10.85 5.61 -6.55
C GLY A 88 -11.93 6.43 -5.81
N MET A 89 -11.70 6.74 -4.54
CA MET A 89 -12.52 7.63 -3.71
C MET A 89 -12.00 9.07 -3.78
N GLN A 90 -12.78 10.04 -3.32
CA GLN A 90 -12.44 11.47 -3.43
C GLN A 90 -11.12 11.83 -2.74
N GLU A 91 -10.71 11.10 -1.69
CA GLU A 91 -9.42 11.22 -1.03
C GLU A 91 -8.22 10.90 -1.95
N SER A 92 -8.39 10.07 -2.98
CA SER A 92 -7.30 9.73 -3.92
C SER A 92 -6.92 10.90 -4.83
N GLU A 93 -7.89 11.75 -5.17
CA GLU A 93 -7.73 12.97 -5.96
C GLU A 93 -7.18 14.12 -5.12
N GLN A 94 -7.28 14.08 -3.79
CA GLN A 94 -6.79 15.15 -2.92
C GLN A 94 -5.27 15.34 -3.04
N SER A 95 -4.86 16.61 -3.08
CA SER A 95 -3.46 17.04 -3.07
C SER A 95 -2.95 17.34 -1.65
N VAL A 96 -3.76 17.12 -0.62
CA VAL A 96 -3.44 17.40 0.78
C VAL A 96 -3.93 16.24 1.64
N VAL A 97 -3.04 15.62 2.41
CA VAL A 97 -3.37 14.52 3.33
C VAL A 97 -3.04 14.97 4.75
N THR A 98 -4.03 14.95 5.65
CA THR A 98 -3.81 15.28 7.07
C THR A 98 -3.66 14.01 7.90
N ILE A 99 -2.59 13.95 8.69
CA ILE A 99 -2.31 12.90 9.66
C ILE A 99 -2.29 13.56 11.04
N ALA A 100 -3.31 13.24 11.83
CA ALA A 100 -3.38 13.56 13.25
C ALA A 100 -3.13 12.27 14.06
N PRO A 101 -2.68 12.35 15.32
CA PRO A 101 -2.74 11.22 16.23
C PRO A 101 -4.18 10.71 16.35
N PRO A 102 -4.40 9.44 16.74
CA PRO A 102 -5.70 9.03 17.24
C PRO A 102 -6.09 10.00 18.37
N ALA A 103 -7.38 10.37 18.43
CA ALA A 103 -7.87 11.18 19.53
C ALA A 103 -7.58 10.43 20.83
N VAL A 104 -6.61 10.94 21.61
CA VAL A 104 -6.37 10.47 22.96
C VAL A 104 -7.47 11.10 23.79
N ASP A 105 -8.53 10.33 24.02
CA ASP A 105 -9.56 10.69 24.98
C ASP A 105 -8.87 10.98 26.33
N PRO A 106 -9.04 12.19 26.92
CA PRO A 106 -8.46 12.51 28.21
C PRO A 106 -9.22 11.77 29.31
N ASP A 107 -8.50 10.88 29.99
CA ASP A 107 -8.91 10.13 31.20
C ASP A 107 -9.03 11.05 32.43
#